data_AF-A0A256YY21-F1
#
_entry.id   AF-A0A256YY21-F1
#
_cell.length_a   1.000
_cell.length_b   1.000
_cell.length_c   1.000
_cell.angle_alpha   90.00
_cell.angle_beta   90.00
_cell.angle_gamma   90.00
#
_symmetry.space_group_name_H-M   'P 1'
#
loop_
_entity.id
_entity.type
_entity.pdbx_description
1 polymer ?
#
loop_
_entity_poly.entity_id
_entity_poly.type
_entity_poly.pdbx_seq_one_letter_code
_entity_poly.pdbx_strand_id
1 'polypeptide(L)'
;MLKCPRCGEENNDRELYCAKCQQRLPSISALKSTLRQGLSYLEEKNFGKALDRFTDVVRQNPGDLDAWFLMSASKMRLGRGREGWEDLMEAGIAKETGRCTHCRGTGKCRECGGTGICIMCRGTKRCSYCGGSGLCPTCKGVNSDDCTHCKGTGQCIRCKGTKECSYCNGFGSCSECKGTGYCTHCGGTGVGHELDLSDISGEFHELKNWFL
;
A
#
# COMPACT_ATOMS: atom_id res chain seq x y z
N MET A 1 -10.68 18.47 19.27
CA MET A 1 -9.91 19.72 19.12
C MET A 1 -9.63 19.93 17.65
N LEU A 2 -9.91 21.13 17.14
CA LEU A 2 -9.68 21.51 15.76
C LEU A 2 -8.39 22.30 15.66
N LYS A 3 -7.43 21.83 14.86
CA LYS A 3 -6.29 22.67 14.46
C LYS A 3 -6.70 23.51 13.26
N CYS A 4 -6.48 24.82 13.37
CA CYS A 4 -6.79 25.74 12.29
C CYS A 4 -5.93 25.41 11.06
N PRO A 5 -6.53 25.18 9.88
CA PRO A 5 -5.78 24.80 8.69
C PRO A 5 -4.90 25.93 8.14
N ARG A 6 -5.09 27.18 8.61
CA ARG A 6 -4.32 28.35 8.17
C ARG A 6 -3.11 28.65 9.05
N CYS A 7 -3.23 28.52 10.37
CA CYS A 7 -2.18 28.96 11.31
C CYS A 7 -1.80 27.90 12.36
N GLY A 8 -2.42 26.72 12.33
CA GLY A 8 -2.12 25.62 13.25
C GLY A 8 -2.66 25.79 14.67
N GLU A 9 -3.28 26.92 15.00
CA GLU A 9 -3.82 27.19 16.33
C GLU A 9 -4.83 26.11 16.74
N GLU A 10 -4.79 25.68 17.99
CA GLU A 10 -5.79 24.75 18.54
C GLU A 10 -7.04 25.53 18.95
N ASN A 11 -8.19 25.02 18.54
CA ASN A 11 -9.49 25.65 18.75
C ASN A 11 -10.46 24.61 19.32
N ASN A 12 -11.40 25.08 20.12
CA ASN A 12 -12.45 24.24 20.66
C ASN A 12 -13.46 23.87 19.55
N ASP A 13 -14.07 22.72 19.71
CA ASP A 13 -15.04 22.12 18.82
C ASP A 13 -16.33 22.95 18.63
N ARG A 14 -16.54 23.98 19.48
CA ARG A 14 -17.68 24.92 19.42
C ARG A 14 -17.37 26.22 18.69
N GLU A 15 -16.10 26.49 18.38
CA GLU A 15 -15.69 27.74 17.76
C GLU A 15 -15.91 27.70 16.25
N LEU A 16 -16.53 28.77 15.71
CA LEU A 16 -16.78 28.88 14.26
C LEU A 16 -15.61 29.53 13.52
N TYR A 17 -14.75 30.25 14.23
CA TYR A 17 -13.60 30.98 13.69
C TYR A 17 -12.40 30.74 14.59
N CYS A 18 -11.22 30.68 13.96
CA CYS A 18 -9.97 30.51 14.68
C CYS A 18 -9.70 31.73 15.57
N ALA A 19 -9.43 31.48 16.85
CA ALA A 19 -9.16 32.53 17.83
C ALA A 19 -7.99 33.46 17.41
N LYS A 20 -6.98 32.92 16.73
CA LYS A 20 -5.76 33.63 16.34
C LYS A 20 -5.84 34.37 15.01
N CYS A 21 -6.38 33.73 13.96
CA CYS A 21 -6.32 34.28 12.59
C CYS A 21 -7.69 34.57 11.97
N GLN A 22 -8.78 34.34 12.72
CA GLN A 22 -10.17 34.57 12.29
C GLN A 22 -10.58 33.78 11.04
N GLN A 23 -9.80 32.78 10.64
CA GLN A 23 -10.17 31.82 9.61
C GLN A 23 -11.41 31.05 10.05
N ARG A 24 -12.41 30.91 9.17
CA ARG A 24 -13.57 30.05 9.44
C ARG A 24 -13.13 28.60 9.61
N LEU A 25 -13.56 27.98 10.72
CA LEU A 25 -13.25 26.60 11.06
C LEU A 25 -14.27 25.63 10.42
N PRO A 26 -13.85 24.40 10.10
CA PRO A 26 -14.74 23.40 9.52
C PRO A 26 -15.78 22.92 10.54
N SER A 27 -16.91 22.41 10.04
CA SER A 27 -17.89 21.71 10.89
C SER A 27 -17.40 20.31 11.23
N ILE A 28 -17.39 19.95 12.52
CA ILE A 28 -17.04 18.61 12.98
C ILE A 28 -17.96 17.54 12.39
N SER A 29 -19.26 17.82 12.24
CA SER A 29 -20.19 16.86 11.64
C SER A 29 -19.85 16.60 10.17
N ALA A 30 -19.39 17.63 9.45
CA ALA A 30 -18.95 17.51 8.07
C ALA A 30 -17.62 16.72 7.96
N LEU A 31 -16.66 16.99 8.85
CA LEU A 31 -15.42 16.21 8.94
C LEU A 31 -15.69 14.74 9.21
N LYS A 32 -16.51 14.42 10.22
CA LYS A 32 -16.91 13.04 10.54
C LYS A 32 -17.63 12.36 9.38
N SER A 33 -18.49 13.07 8.66
CA SER A 33 -19.16 12.54 7.47
C SER A 33 -18.14 12.19 6.38
N THR A 34 -17.17 13.07 6.14
CA THR A 34 -16.11 12.87 5.14
C THR A 34 -15.21 11.70 5.51
N LEU A 35 -14.84 11.57 6.80
CA LEU A 35 -14.07 10.45 7.33
C LEU A 35 -14.78 9.12 7.08
N ARG A 36 -16.09 9.04 7.39
CA ARG A 36 -16.91 7.83 7.15
C ARG A 36 -16.99 7.45 5.67
N GLN A 37 -17.07 8.44 4.77
CA GLN A 37 -17.01 8.16 3.33
C GLN A 37 -15.66 7.54 2.94
N GLY A 38 -14.56 8.05 3.50
CA GLY A 38 -13.23 7.46 3.30
C GLY A 38 -13.14 6.01 3.78
N LEU A 39 -13.70 5.72 4.96
CA LEU A 39 -13.75 4.36 5.51
C LEU A 39 -14.59 3.41 4.63
N SER A 40 -15.73 3.86 4.11
CA SER A 40 -16.53 3.08 3.16
C SER A 40 -15.73 2.75 1.89
N TYR A 41 -14.95 3.70 1.35
CA TYR A 41 -14.07 3.40 0.22
C TYR A 41 -12.92 2.44 0.56
N LEU A 42 -12.41 2.43 1.80
CA LEU A 42 -11.44 1.42 2.24
C LEU A 42 -12.03 0.01 2.24
N GLU A 43 -13.27 -0.14 2.72
CA GLU A 43 -13.98 -1.43 2.72
C GLU A 43 -14.18 -1.96 1.29
N GLU A 44 -14.49 -1.07 0.34
CA GLU A 44 -14.57 -1.36 -1.09
C GLU A 44 -13.20 -1.61 -1.75
N LYS A 45 -12.10 -1.46 -1.00
CA LYS A 45 -10.70 -1.50 -1.49
C LYS A 45 -10.41 -0.44 -2.55
N ASN A 46 -11.20 0.63 -2.59
CA ASN A 46 -10.99 1.79 -3.44
C ASN A 46 -10.05 2.80 -2.76
N PHE A 47 -8.77 2.43 -2.67
CA PHE A 47 -7.76 3.21 -1.95
C PHE A 47 -7.55 4.62 -2.51
N GLY A 48 -7.82 4.84 -3.80
CA GLY A 48 -7.74 6.17 -4.42
C GLY A 48 -8.79 7.13 -3.88
N LYS A 49 -10.07 6.72 -3.90
CA LYS A 49 -11.16 7.56 -3.35
C LYS A 49 -11.06 7.71 -1.83
N ALA A 50 -10.63 6.65 -1.13
CA ALA A 50 -10.38 6.72 0.30
C ALA A 50 -9.33 7.78 0.63
N LEU A 51 -8.20 7.76 -0.08
CA LEU A 51 -7.14 8.75 0.03
C LEU A 51 -7.69 10.18 -0.14
N ASP A 52 -8.47 10.43 -1.20
CA ASP A 52 -9.04 11.76 -1.45
C ASP A 52 -9.89 12.26 -0.27
N ARG A 53 -10.73 11.39 0.32
CA ARG A 53 -11.57 11.76 1.46
C ARG A 53 -10.74 12.06 2.72
N PHE A 54 -9.72 11.25 3.02
CA PHE A 54 -8.87 11.49 4.18
C PHE A 54 -7.99 12.74 4.02
N THR A 55 -7.47 12.98 2.81
CA THR A 55 -6.76 14.23 2.50
C THR A 55 -7.64 15.45 2.69
N ASP A 56 -8.93 15.39 2.32
CA ASP A 56 -9.88 16.49 2.56
C ASP A 56 -10.07 16.77 4.06
N VAL A 57 -10.06 15.73 4.92
CA VAL A 57 -10.15 15.89 6.38
C VAL A 57 -8.87 16.53 6.92
N VAL A 58 -7.70 16.00 6.58
CA VAL A 58 -6.39 16.53 7.00
C VAL A 58 -6.22 17.99 6.59
N ARG A 59 -6.60 18.35 5.36
CA ARG A 59 -6.52 19.74 4.87
C ARG A 59 -7.38 20.70 5.70
N GLN A 60 -8.52 20.24 6.19
CA GLN A 60 -9.45 21.08 6.97
C GLN A 60 -9.14 21.08 8.46
N ASN A 61 -8.64 19.96 8.99
CA ASN A 61 -8.21 19.80 10.36
C ASN A 61 -6.88 19.01 10.39
N PRO A 62 -5.72 19.70 10.29
CA PRO A 62 -4.41 19.04 10.33
C PRO A 62 -4.08 18.35 11.66
N GLY A 63 -4.90 18.57 12.70
CA GLY A 63 -4.77 17.90 14.00
C GLY A 63 -5.53 16.57 14.10
N ASP A 64 -6.21 16.13 13.03
CA ASP A 64 -6.90 14.85 12.99
C ASP A 64 -5.91 13.71 12.69
N LEU A 65 -5.33 13.13 13.75
CA LEU A 65 -4.31 12.09 13.62
C LEU A 65 -4.84 10.79 13.02
N ASP A 66 -6.11 10.45 13.27
CA ASP A 66 -6.77 9.31 12.62
C ASP A 66 -6.84 9.52 11.10
N ALA A 67 -7.21 10.73 10.65
CA ALA A 67 -7.23 11.04 9.23
C ALA A 67 -5.82 10.96 8.61
N TRP A 68 -4.78 11.45 9.29
CA TRP A 68 -3.39 11.30 8.84
C TRP A 68 -2.98 9.82 8.72
N PHE A 69 -3.30 9.01 9.73
CA PHE A 69 -2.98 7.58 9.73
C PHE A 69 -3.70 6.84 8.60
N LEU A 70 -5.01 7.07 8.43
CA LEU A 70 -5.83 6.45 7.38
C LEU A 70 -5.43 6.91 5.96
N MET A 71 -5.08 8.19 5.81
CA MET A 71 -4.53 8.75 4.57
C MET A 71 -3.22 8.02 4.19
N SER A 72 -2.31 7.90 5.16
CA SER A 72 -1.02 7.24 4.99
C SER A 72 -1.19 5.75 4.67
N ALA A 73 -2.09 5.06 5.37
CA ALA A 73 -2.45 3.67 5.08
C ALA A 73 -2.96 3.50 3.64
N SER A 74 -3.79 4.43 3.15
CA SER A 74 -4.28 4.44 1.77
C SER A 74 -3.14 4.62 0.77
N LYS A 75 -2.18 5.52 1.02
CA LYS A 75 -0.96 5.70 0.20
C LYS A 75 -0.12 4.41 0.15
N MET A 76 0.06 3.70 1.27
CA MET A 76 0.77 2.41 1.30
C MET A 76 0.13 1.39 0.35
N ARG A 77 -1.20 1.29 0.35
CA ARG A 77 -1.92 0.36 -0.53
C ARG A 77 -1.81 0.69 -2.00
N LEU A 78 -1.65 1.98 -2.33
CA LEU A 78 -1.40 2.48 -3.68
C LEU A 78 0.06 2.37 -4.13
N GLY A 79 0.96 1.82 -3.30
CA GLY A 79 2.39 1.72 -3.61
C GLY A 79 3.15 3.04 -3.41
N ARG A 80 2.52 4.06 -2.82
CA ARG A 80 3.10 5.36 -2.50
C ARG A 80 3.70 5.36 -1.10
N GLY A 81 4.48 4.32 -0.78
CA GLY A 81 4.92 4.08 0.60
C GLY A 81 5.86 5.14 1.16
N ARG A 82 6.65 5.81 0.30
CA ARG A 82 7.50 6.93 0.72
C ARG A 82 6.67 8.07 1.28
N GLU A 83 5.71 8.53 0.49
CA GLU A 83 4.82 9.63 0.87
C GLU A 83 3.99 9.27 2.11
N GLY A 84 3.57 8.00 2.24
CA GLY A 84 2.87 7.54 3.43
C GLY A 84 3.73 7.61 4.70
N TRP A 85 5.03 7.33 4.63
CA TRP A 85 5.92 7.47 5.77
C TRP A 85 6.25 8.94 6.08
N GLU A 86 6.44 9.76 5.04
CA GLU A 86 6.65 11.21 5.18
C GLU A 86 5.48 11.88 5.92
N ASP A 87 4.25 11.56 5.51
CA ASP A 87 3.03 12.03 6.17
C ASP A 87 2.95 11.64 7.65
N LEU A 88 3.26 10.38 7.98
CA LEU A 88 3.23 9.91 9.37
C LEU A 88 4.28 10.60 10.25
N MET A 89 5.46 10.87 9.69
CA MET A 89 6.50 11.62 10.39
C MET A 89 6.10 13.09 10.60
N GLU A 90 5.48 13.71 9.59
CA GLU A 90 4.93 15.07 9.70
C GLU A 90 3.86 15.16 10.80
N ALA A 91 2.97 14.17 10.88
CA ALA A 91 1.92 14.09 11.89
C ALA A 91 2.44 13.70 13.30
N GLY A 92 3.72 13.32 13.43
CA GLY A 92 4.29 12.83 14.68
C GLY A 92 3.84 11.41 15.08
N ILE A 93 3.22 10.67 14.15
CA ILE A 93 2.74 9.29 14.34
C ILE A 93 3.87 8.28 14.10
N ALA A 94 4.93 8.67 13.38
CA ALA A 94 6.09 7.83 13.14
C ALA A 94 7.40 8.57 13.43
N LYS A 95 8.42 7.79 13.79
CA LYS A 95 9.81 8.26 13.92
C LYS A 95 10.78 7.28 13.27
N GLU A 96 11.95 7.79 12.89
CA GLU A 96 13.02 6.95 12.35
C GLU A 96 13.73 6.15 13.45
N THR A 97 14.10 4.91 13.15
CA THR A 97 14.81 3.99 14.06
C THR A 97 16.21 3.59 13.57
N GLY A 98 16.68 4.18 12.47
CA GLY A 98 17.99 3.91 11.87
C GLY A 98 17.88 3.02 10.64
N ARG A 99 18.78 2.03 10.47
CA ARG A 99 18.80 1.21 9.25
C ARG A 99 17.58 0.29 9.16
N CYS A 100 16.85 0.34 8.04
CA CYS A 100 15.75 -0.59 7.78
C CYS A 100 16.25 -2.04 7.75
N THR A 101 15.71 -2.88 8.64
CA THR A 101 16.06 -4.31 8.78
C THR A 101 15.59 -5.15 7.60
N HIS A 102 14.51 -4.72 6.92
CA HIS A 102 13.92 -5.43 5.77
C HIS A 102 14.70 -5.25 4.47
N CYS A 103 15.44 -4.15 4.31
CA CYS A 103 16.27 -3.93 3.12
C CYS A 103 17.76 -3.72 3.44
N ARG A 104 18.17 -3.86 4.72
CA ARG A 104 19.55 -3.60 5.19
C ARG A 104 20.05 -2.21 4.78
N GLY A 105 19.18 -1.21 4.74
CA GLY A 105 19.56 0.16 4.37
C GLY A 105 19.61 0.45 2.88
N THR A 106 19.33 -0.52 2.01
CA THR A 106 19.43 -0.29 0.56
C THR A 106 18.25 0.48 -0.03
N GLY A 107 17.10 0.49 0.66
CA GLY A 107 15.83 1.00 0.13
C GLY A 107 15.23 0.14 -1.01
N LYS A 108 15.96 -0.86 -1.51
CA LYS A 108 15.51 -1.70 -2.62
C LYS A 108 14.74 -2.90 -2.11
N CYS A 109 13.75 -3.34 -2.87
CA CYS A 109 13.06 -4.61 -2.66
C CYS A 109 14.07 -5.74 -2.76
N ARG A 110 14.14 -6.61 -1.74
CA ARG A 110 15.08 -7.74 -1.69
C ARG A 110 14.82 -8.78 -2.77
N GLU A 111 13.54 -9.09 -3.01
CA GLU A 111 13.14 -10.13 -3.97
C GLU A 111 13.57 -9.79 -5.40
N CYS A 112 13.34 -8.56 -5.85
CA CYS A 112 13.64 -8.14 -7.22
C CYS A 112 14.90 -7.29 -7.37
N GLY A 113 15.64 -7.06 -6.28
CA GLY A 113 16.86 -6.25 -6.28
C GLY A 113 16.68 -4.78 -6.69
N GLY A 114 15.46 -4.24 -6.61
CA GLY A 114 15.17 -2.88 -7.07
C GLY A 114 14.53 -2.76 -8.45
N THR A 115 14.44 -3.85 -9.22
CA THR A 115 13.98 -3.77 -10.62
C THR A 115 12.47 -3.56 -10.76
N GLY A 116 11.68 -3.94 -9.75
CA GLY A 116 10.21 -3.95 -9.83
C GLY A 116 9.66 -5.05 -10.75
N ILE A 117 10.51 -5.80 -11.44
CA ILE A 117 10.10 -6.81 -12.42
C ILE A 117 10.00 -8.18 -11.75
N CYS A 118 9.05 -9.00 -12.18
CA CYS A 118 8.94 -10.39 -11.73
C CYS A 118 10.20 -11.17 -12.10
N ILE A 119 10.90 -11.70 -11.09
CA ILE A 119 12.14 -12.46 -11.28
C ILE A 119 11.95 -13.76 -12.07
N MET A 120 10.74 -14.32 -12.04
CA MET A 120 10.43 -15.61 -12.67
C MET A 120 10.18 -15.48 -14.18
N CYS A 121 9.45 -14.46 -14.60
CA CYS A 121 9.10 -14.25 -16.02
C CYS A 121 9.82 -13.07 -16.67
N ARG A 122 10.61 -12.31 -15.91
CA ARG A 122 11.36 -11.12 -16.37
C ARG A 122 10.45 -10.12 -17.09
N GLY A 123 9.23 -9.91 -16.58
CA GLY A 123 8.28 -8.95 -17.13
C GLY A 123 7.48 -9.46 -18.33
N THR A 124 7.80 -10.63 -18.89
CA THR A 124 7.10 -11.16 -20.07
C THR A 124 5.66 -11.61 -19.80
N LYS A 125 5.27 -11.71 -18.52
CA LYS A 125 3.96 -12.20 -18.04
C LYS A 125 3.68 -13.68 -18.34
N ARG A 126 4.47 -14.30 -19.23
CA ARG A 126 4.34 -15.69 -19.65
C ARG A 126 4.94 -16.65 -18.63
N CYS A 127 4.39 -17.84 -18.54
CA CYS A 127 4.93 -18.94 -17.76
C CYS A 127 6.34 -19.28 -18.27
N SER A 128 7.36 -19.05 -17.45
CA SER A 128 8.75 -19.33 -17.83
C SER A 128 9.03 -20.82 -18.02
N TYR A 129 8.27 -21.69 -17.35
CA TYR A 129 8.43 -23.14 -17.46
C TYR A 129 8.02 -23.69 -18.84
N CYS A 130 6.91 -23.20 -19.42
CA CYS A 130 6.44 -23.66 -20.74
C CYS A 130 6.61 -22.62 -21.86
N GLY A 131 7.33 -21.52 -21.60
CA GLY A 131 7.52 -20.41 -22.53
C GLY A 131 6.22 -19.66 -22.90
N GLY A 132 5.15 -19.84 -22.12
CA GLY A 132 3.83 -19.29 -22.43
C GLY A 132 3.01 -20.09 -23.45
N SER A 133 3.43 -21.31 -23.81
CA SER A 133 2.60 -22.19 -24.66
C SER A 133 1.33 -22.68 -23.95
N GLY A 134 1.38 -22.83 -22.63
CA GLY A 134 0.31 -23.44 -21.82
C GLY A 134 0.29 -24.97 -21.88
N LEU A 135 1.05 -25.56 -22.79
CA LEU A 135 1.12 -27.00 -23.00
C LEU A 135 2.27 -27.61 -22.18
N CYS A 136 2.17 -28.91 -21.92
CA CYS A 136 3.26 -29.66 -21.31
C CYS A 136 4.51 -29.57 -22.22
N PRO A 137 5.67 -29.10 -21.72
CA PRO A 137 6.85 -28.92 -22.56
C PRO A 137 7.40 -30.25 -23.11
N THR A 138 7.10 -31.37 -22.45
CA THR A 138 7.58 -32.71 -22.84
C THR A 138 6.71 -33.32 -23.93
N CYS A 139 5.39 -33.47 -23.71
CA CYS A 139 4.48 -34.08 -24.68
C CYS A 139 3.80 -33.07 -25.63
N LYS A 140 4.06 -31.77 -25.49
CA LYS A 140 3.51 -30.67 -26.30
C LYS A 140 1.97 -30.65 -26.38
N GLY A 141 1.28 -31.09 -25.34
CA GLY A 141 -0.19 -31.10 -25.31
C GLY A 141 -0.83 -32.41 -25.73
N VAL A 142 -0.04 -33.40 -26.16
CA VAL A 142 -0.55 -34.74 -26.45
C VAL A 142 -0.94 -35.39 -25.12
N ASN A 143 -2.24 -35.65 -24.95
CA ASN A 143 -2.79 -36.31 -23.76
C ASN A 143 -2.33 -37.78 -23.75
N SER A 144 -1.19 -38.01 -23.11
CA SER A 144 -0.56 -39.31 -22.94
C SER A 144 -0.55 -39.63 -21.45
N ASP A 145 -1.35 -40.61 -21.06
CA ASP A 145 -1.49 -41.04 -19.66
C ASP A 145 -0.14 -41.44 -19.05
N ASP A 146 0.79 -41.94 -19.88
CA ASP A 146 2.16 -42.31 -19.51
C ASP A 146 3.10 -41.11 -19.33
N CYS A 147 2.67 -39.89 -19.65
CA CYS A 147 3.52 -38.71 -19.51
C CYS A 147 3.75 -38.38 -18.03
N THR A 148 4.91 -38.78 -17.49
CA THR A 148 5.29 -38.58 -16.08
C THR A 148 5.28 -37.11 -15.64
N HIS A 149 5.46 -36.17 -16.57
CA HIS A 149 5.45 -34.74 -16.27
C HIS A 149 4.04 -34.17 -16.05
N CYS A 150 3.06 -34.53 -16.88
CA CYS A 150 1.72 -33.93 -16.84
C CYS A 150 0.60 -34.91 -16.46
N LYS A 151 0.93 -36.20 -16.29
CA LYS A 151 0.00 -37.29 -15.93
C LYS A 151 -1.24 -37.31 -16.81
N GLY A 152 -1.06 -37.43 -18.13
CA GLY A 152 -2.17 -37.37 -19.08
C GLY A 152 -2.63 -35.95 -19.42
N THR A 153 -2.66 -35.00 -18.49
CA THR A 153 -3.39 -33.72 -18.71
C THR A 153 -3.03 -32.93 -19.98
N GLY A 154 -1.83 -33.11 -20.55
CA GLY A 154 -1.34 -32.36 -21.73
C GLY A 154 -1.02 -30.89 -21.44
N GLN A 155 -1.47 -30.37 -20.29
CA GLN A 155 -1.26 -28.99 -19.89
C GLN A 155 0.05 -28.82 -19.12
N CYS A 156 0.57 -27.59 -19.12
CA CYS A 156 1.70 -27.22 -18.29
C CYS A 156 1.35 -27.38 -16.81
N ILE A 157 2.13 -28.13 -16.03
CA ILE A 157 1.87 -28.33 -14.60
C ILE A 157 1.97 -27.06 -13.74
N ARG A 158 2.71 -26.05 -14.22
CA ARG A 158 2.92 -24.80 -13.48
C ARG A 158 1.77 -23.82 -13.66
N CYS A 159 1.31 -23.63 -14.90
CA CYS A 159 0.25 -22.68 -15.22
C CYS A 159 -1.10 -23.32 -15.57
N LYS A 160 -1.19 -24.65 -15.63
CA LYS A 160 -2.43 -25.40 -15.95
C LYS A 160 -3.13 -24.88 -17.21
N GLY A 161 -2.36 -24.61 -18.26
CA GLY A 161 -2.89 -24.11 -19.52
C GLY A 161 -3.09 -22.59 -19.60
N THR A 162 -3.01 -21.83 -18.50
CA THR A 162 -3.30 -20.37 -18.54
C THR A 162 -2.27 -19.57 -19.31
N LYS A 163 -1.09 -20.12 -19.58
CA LYS A 163 0.07 -19.46 -20.24
C LYS A 163 0.71 -18.35 -19.39
N GLU A 164 0.03 -17.87 -18.36
CA GLU A 164 0.49 -16.82 -17.46
C GLU A 164 1.53 -17.33 -16.45
N CYS A 165 2.40 -16.43 -16.01
CA CYS A 165 3.34 -16.70 -14.94
C CYS A 165 2.59 -16.85 -13.62
N SER A 166 2.70 -18.03 -13.01
CA SER A 166 2.03 -18.35 -11.74
C SER A 166 2.57 -17.56 -10.53
N TYR A 167 3.79 -17.02 -10.62
CA TYR A 167 4.39 -16.27 -9.52
C TYR A 167 3.83 -14.85 -9.42
N CYS A 168 3.60 -14.21 -10.57
CA CYS A 168 3.04 -12.86 -10.64
C CYS A 168 1.65 -12.82 -11.25
N ASN A 169 0.94 -13.95 -11.35
CA ASN A 169 -0.40 -14.07 -11.96
C ASN A 169 -0.58 -13.25 -13.24
N GLY A 170 0.36 -13.38 -14.18
CA GLY A 170 0.31 -12.65 -15.45
C GLY A 170 0.56 -11.13 -15.38
N PHE A 171 0.83 -10.53 -14.22
CA PHE A 171 1.12 -9.10 -14.10
C PHE A 171 2.50 -8.70 -14.64
N GLY A 172 3.51 -9.58 -14.50
CA GLY A 172 4.89 -9.33 -14.94
C GLY A 172 5.72 -8.49 -13.96
N SER A 173 5.07 -7.85 -12.99
CA SER A 173 5.71 -7.09 -11.90
C SER A 173 6.08 -7.99 -10.73
N CYS A 174 7.04 -7.55 -9.92
CA CYS A 174 7.38 -8.19 -8.64
C CYS A 174 6.15 -8.15 -7.71
N SER A 175 5.77 -9.30 -7.15
CA SER A 175 4.62 -9.45 -6.26
C SER A 175 4.79 -8.69 -4.94
N GLU A 176 6.01 -8.71 -4.39
CA GLU A 176 6.33 -8.13 -3.09
C GLU A 176 6.21 -6.59 -3.10
N CYS A 177 6.96 -5.94 -3.99
CA CYS A 177 6.95 -4.48 -4.10
C CYS A 177 5.90 -3.94 -5.08
N LYS A 178 5.01 -4.81 -5.60
CA LYS A 178 3.97 -4.49 -6.58
C LYS A 178 4.47 -3.69 -7.80
N GLY A 179 5.71 -3.92 -8.22
CA GLY A 179 6.30 -3.21 -9.35
C GLY A 179 7.10 -1.96 -9.04
N THR A 180 7.06 -1.45 -7.81
CA THR A 180 7.79 -0.22 -7.44
C THR A 180 9.31 -0.40 -7.41
N GLY A 181 9.79 -1.62 -7.15
CA GLY A 181 11.20 -1.89 -6.91
C GLY A 181 11.70 -1.47 -5.52
N TYR A 182 10.92 -0.69 -4.77
CA TYR A 182 11.32 -0.20 -3.46
C TYR A 182 10.89 -1.13 -2.33
N CYS A 183 11.62 -1.06 -1.21
CA CYS A 183 11.23 -1.73 0.01
C CYS A 183 9.98 -1.07 0.60
N THR A 184 8.91 -1.85 0.73
CA THR A 184 7.59 -1.42 1.21
C THR A 184 7.62 -0.90 2.65
N HIS A 185 8.43 -1.52 3.51
CA HIS A 185 8.55 -1.14 4.94
C HIS A 185 9.24 0.21 5.20
N CYS A 186 9.94 0.76 4.21
CA CYS A 186 10.64 2.05 4.37
C CYS A 186 10.35 3.03 3.24
N GLY A 187 9.39 2.74 2.36
CA GLY A 187 9.14 3.59 1.18
C GLY A 187 10.39 3.78 0.29
N GLY A 188 11.33 2.85 0.36
CA GLY A 188 12.61 2.92 -0.34
C GLY A 188 13.63 3.94 0.15
N THR A 189 13.48 4.50 1.36
CA THR A 189 14.50 5.36 1.97
C THR A 189 15.71 4.56 2.47
N GLY A 190 15.48 3.29 2.86
CA GLY A 190 16.47 2.49 3.57
C GLY A 190 16.51 2.76 5.08
N VAL A 191 15.70 3.69 5.57
CA VAL A 191 15.59 4.02 7.00
C VAL A 191 14.38 3.29 7.59
N GLY A 192 14.54 2.68 8.76
CA GLY A 192 13.47 2.00 9.48
C GLY A 192 12.60 3.02 10.21
N HIS A 193 11.33 2.66 10.42
CA HIS A 193 10.36 3.50 11.12
C HIS A 193 9.72 2.74 12.27
N GLU A 194 9.30 3.47 13.29
CA GLU A 194 8.49 2.98 14.41
C GLU A 194 7.23 3.84 14.50
N LEU A 195 6.08 3.19 14.65
CA LEU A 195 4.78 3.84 14.80
C LEU A 195 4.46 4.06 16.28
N ASP A 196 3.97 5.25 16.61
CA ASP A 196 3.32 5.58 17.87
C ASP A 196 1.80 5.66 17.63
N LEU A 197 1.05 4.74 18.23
CA LEU A 197 -0.41 4.64 18.07
C LEU A 197 -1.17 5.12 19.30
N SER A 198 -0.48 5.75 20.27
CA SER A 198 -1.09 6.19 21.54
C SER A 198 -2.27 7.14 21.34
N ASP A 199 -2.17 8.05 20.37
CA ASP A 199 -3.21 9.03 20.04
C ASP A 199 -4.08 8.62 18.83
N ILE A 200 -3.94 7.39 18.33
CA ILE A 200 -4.74 6.84 17.24
C ILE A 200 -5.89 6.03 17.81
N SER A 201 -7.10 6.22 17.28
CA SER A 201 -8.29 5.49 17.69
C SER A 201 -8.06 3.96 17.57
N GLY A 202 -8.39 3.24 18.64
CA GLY A 202 -8.11 1.80 18.77
C GLY A 202 -8.70 0.93 17.65
N GLU A 203 -9.81 1.34 17.06
CA GLU A 203 -10.43 0.66 15.92
C GLU A 203 -9.54 0.60 14.66
N PHE A 204 -8.53 1.47 14.55
CA PHE A 204 -7.62 1.52 13.42
C PHE A 204 -6.29 0.80 13.67
N HIS A 205 -6.02 0.31 14.89
CA HIS A 205 -4.73 -0.29 15.24
C HIS A 205 -4.38 -1.54 14.42
N GLU A 206 -5.38 -2.28 13.93
CA GLU A 206 -5.19 -3.43 13.03
C GLU A 206 -4.56 -3.03 11.68
N LEU A 207 -4.75 -1.78 11.25
CA LEU A 207 -4.18 -1.27 9.99
C LEU A 207 -2.66 -1.03 10.08
N LYS A 208 -2.06 -1.10 11.29
CA LYS A 208 -0.59 -1.02 11.44
C LYS A 208 0.15 -2.05 10.58
N ASN A 209 -0.49 -3.18 10.31
CA ASN A 209 0.04 -4.26 9.48
C ASN A 209 0.19 -3.85 7.99
N TRP A 210 -0.36 -2.72 7.57
CA TRP A 210 -0.21 -2.21 6.20
C TRP A 210 1.07 -1.38 6.02
N PHE A 211 1.73 -1.05 7.13
CA PHE A 211 3.02 -0.35 7.18
C PHE A 211 4.19 -1.34 7.42
N LEU A 212 3.85 -2.59 7.73
CA LEU A 212 4.76 -3.71 7.99
C LEU A 212 4.90 -4.66 6.81
#